data_AF-A0A097PQS3-F1
#
_entry.id   AF-A0A097PQS3-F1
#
_cell.length_a   1.000
_cell.length_b   1.000
_cell.length_c   1.000
_cell.angle_alpha   90.00
_cell.angle_beta   90.00
_cell.angle_gamma   90.00
#
_symmetry.space_group_name_H-M   'P 1'
#
loop_
_entity.id
_entity.type
_entity.pdbx_description
1 polymer ?
#
loop_
_entity_poly.entity_id
_entity_poly.type
_entity_poly.pdbx_seq_one_letter_code
_entity_poly.pdbx_strand_id
1 'polypeptide(L)'
;VCDSFFFYEQIEDFNEPFLDSLSEYDDGRDLSDYDFNKDGSDDANKRKLAYRYRIIAERYAQGLHGVLDQEAIKLWDDLYNLTDSYTDGWLSSARSILAQRCVNVLVTSGALIPSLVKCLLFRLNNYIVYSSDVGKAQCFSWI
;
A
#
# COMPACT_ATOMS: atom_id res chain seq x y z
N VAL A 1 1.46 -5.56 -10.21
CA VAL A 1 0.95 -5.64 -8.81
C VAL A 1 0.06 -4.45 -8.48
N CYS A 2 0.53 -3.21 -8.64
CA CYS A 2 -0.29 -2.00 -8.42
C CYS A 2 -1.61 -2.03 -9.19
N ASP A 3 -1.56 -2.21 -10.51
CA ASP A 3 -2.78 -2.17 -11.34
C ASP A 3 -3.67 -3.38 -11.08
N SER A 4 -3.06 -4.58 -11.07
CA SER A 4 -3.78 -5.85 -10.97
C SER A 4 -4.48 -6.08 -9.63
N PHE A 5 -3.92 -5.59 -8.52
CA PHE A 5 -4.41 -5.91 -7.17
C PHE A 5 -4.74 -4.69 -6.31
N PHE A 6 -4.33 -3.49 -6.71
CA PHE A 6 -4.50 -2.26 -5.93
C PHE A 6 -5.17 -1.15 -6.73
N PHE A 7 -5.84 -1.48 -7.83
CA PHE A 7 -6.65 -0.57 -8.64
C PHE A 7 -5.90 0.65 -9.16
N TYR A 8 -4.57 0.64 -9.21
CA TYR A 8 -3.78 1.86 -9.41
C TYR A 8 -4.17 2.62 -10.69
N GLU A 9 -4.26 1.95 -11.84
CA GLU A 9 -4.76 2.53 -13.09
C GLU A 9 -6.14 3.22 -12.97
N GLN A 10 -7.02 2.77 -12.08
CA GLN A 10 -8.34 3.38 -11.88
C GLN A 10 -8.32 4.61 -10.97
N ILE A 11 -7.29 4.76 -10.12
CA ILE A 11 -7.26 5.76 -9.05
C ILE A 11 -5.97 6.58 -9.00
N GLU A 12 -5.13 6.52 -10.03
CA GLU A 12 -3.82 7.18 -10.03
C GLU A 12 -3.92 8.71 -9.92
N ASP A 13 -4.98 9.30 -10.50
CA ASP A 13 -5.26 10.74 -10.43
C ASP A 13 -5.87 11.18 -9.09
N PHE A 14 -6.23 10.22 -8.20
CA PHE A 14 -6.82 10.46 -6.89
C PHE A 14 -5.90 9.97 -5.77
N ASN A 15 -4.64 10.40 -5.81
CA ASN A 15 -3.69 10.05 -4.78
C ASN A 15 -4.06 10.70 -3.43
N GLU A 16 -4.16 9.88 -2.39
CA GLU A 16 -4.41 10.32 -1.02
C GLU A 16 -3.11 10.27 -0.18
N PRO A 17 -3.04 11.01 0.94
CA PRO A 17 -1.85 11.01 1.78
C PRO A 17 -1.68 9.71 2.58
N PHE A 18 -2.75 9.05 3.03
CA PHE A 18 -2.69 7.79 3.78
C PHE A 18 -3.97 6.95 3.56
N LEU A 19 -3.96 5.67 3.95
CA LEU A 19 -5.06 4.72 3.66
C LEU A 19 -6.44 5.18 4.17
N ASP A 20 -6.47 5.76 5.37
CA ASP A 20 -7.72 6.15 6.02
C ASP A 20 -8.23 7.55 5.59
N SER A 21 -7.58 8.21 4.62
CA SER A 21 -7.92 9.60 4.24
C SER A 21 -9.37 9.78 3.79
N LEU A 22 -10.00 8.70 3.31
CA LEU A 22 -11.37 8.70 2.78
C LEU A 22 -12.35 7.94 3.67
N SER A 23 -11.96 7.54 4.88
CA SER A 23 -12.80 6.72 5.76
C SER A 23 -14.14 7.36 6.10
N GLU A 24 -14.22 8.70 6.09
CA GLU A 24 -15.46 9.44 6.34
C GLU A 24 -16.53 9.27 5.25
N TYR A 25 -16.14 8.86 4.03
CA TYR A 25 -17.05 8.66 2.91
C TYR A 25 -17.52 7.21 2.76
N ASP A 26 -16.86 6.27 3.44
CA ASP A 26 -17.24 4.86 3.47
C ASP A 26 -18.47 4.66 4.36
N ASP A 27 -19.52 4.03 3.83
CA ASP A 27 -20.76 3.74 4.56
C ASP A 27 -20.75 2.36 5.25
N GLY A 28 -19.64 1.63 5.16
CA GLY A 28 -19.47 0.32 5.77
C GLY A 28 -20.22 -0.81 5.05
N ARG A 29 -20.72 -0.58 3.83
CA ARG A 29 -21.36 -1.61 3.01
C ARG A 29 -20.44 -2.83 2.83
N ASP A 30 -21.02 -4.03 2.85
CA ASP A 30 -20.33 -5.25 2.41
C ASP A 30 -19.99 -5.16 0.92
N LEU A 31 -18.71 -5.38 0.60
CA LEU A 31 -18.16 -5.28 -0.76
C LEU A 31 -17.87 -6.65 -1.38
N SER A 32 -18.26 -7.75 -0.73
CA SER A 32 -18.02 -9.12 -1.21
C SER A 32 -18.62 -9.40 -2.60
N ASP A 33 -19.76 -8.77 -2.92
CA ASP A 33 -20.46 -8.87 -4.21
C ASP A 33 -20.29 -7.61 -5.09
N TYR A 34 -19.43 -6.67 -4.69
CA TYR A 34 -19.28 -5.38 -5.36
C TYR A 34 -18.40 -5.49 -6.61
N ASP A 35 -18.96 -5.14 -7.77
CA ASP A 35 -18.25 -5.15 -9.05
C ASP A 35 -17.60 -3.78 -9.34
N PHE A 36 -16.33 -3.63 -8.93
CA PHE A 36 -15.53 -2.42 -9.16
C PHE A 36 -15.34 -2.04 -10.63
N ASN A 37 -15.54 -2.97 -11.58
CA ASN A 37 -15.39 -2.66 -13.00
C ASN A 37 -16.65 -2.05 -13.61
N LYS A 38 -17.80 -2.16 -12.92
CA LYS A 38 -19.10 -1.66 -13.39
C LYS A 38 -19.60 -0.45 -12.62
N ASP A 39 -18.91 -0.04 -11.56
CA ASP A 39 -19.39 1.05 -10.72
C ASP A 39 -19.23 2.43 -11.37
N GLY A 40 -18.41 2.57 -12.41
CA GLY A 40 -18.15 3.82 -13.10
C GLY A 40 -17.29 4.77 -12.25
N SER A 41 -16.09 5.06 -12.73
CA SER A 41 -15.15 5.99 -12.11
C SER A 41 -15.50 7.42 -12.50
N ASP A 42 -16.61 7.96 -11.97
CA ASP A 42 -16.82 9.41 -11.99
C ASP A 42 -16.10 10.02 -10.77
N ASP A 43 -15.13 10.89 -11.06
CA ASP A 43 -14.21 11.60 -10.16
C ASP A 43 -14.84 12.19 -8.88
N ALA A 44 -16.16 12.44 -8.90
CA ALA A 44 -16.89 13.07 -7.81
C ALA A 44 -17.36 12.09 -6.72
N ASN A 45 -17.33 10.78 -6.94
CA ASN A 45 -17.89 9.83 -5.98
C ASN A 45 -16.85 9.35 -4.95
N LYS A 46 -16.56 10.21 -3.97
CA LYS A 46 -15.66 9.91 -2.85
C LYS A 46 -15.99 8.61 -2.10
N ARG A 47 -17.27 8.17 -2.12
CA ARG A 47 -17.67 6.88 -1.53
C ARG A 47 -17.13 5.68 -2.31
N LYS A 48 -17.19 5.71 -3.65
CA LYS A 48 -16.60 4.64 -4.48
C LYS A 48 -15.08 4.58 -4.35
N LEU A 49 -14.44 5.73 -4.18
CA LEU A 49 -13.01 5.80 -3.91
C LEU A 49 -12.70 5.22 -2.51
N ALA A 50 -13.48 5.57 -1.49
CA ALA A 50 -13.36 5.00 -0.15
C ALA A 50 -13.47 3.46 -0.15
N TYR A 51 -14.40 2.88 -0.91
CA TYR A 51 -14.51 1.42 -1.07
C TYR A 51 -13.24 0.79 -1.64
N ARG A 52 -12.61 1.41 -2.66
CA ARG A 52 -11.35 0.92 -3.23
C ARG A 52 -10.24 0.99 -2.18
N TYR A 53 -10.15 2.09 -1.44
CA TYR A 53 -9.16 2.27 -0.37
C TYR A 53 -9.34 1.26 0.78
N ARG A 54 -10.59 0.93 1.16
CA ARG A 54 -10.85 -0.13 2.14
C ARG A 54 -10.37 -1.50 1.66
N ILE A 55 -10.70 -1.89 0.43
CA ILE A 55 -10.22 -3.17 -0.13
C ILE A 55 -8.69 -3.19 -0.26
N ILE A 56 -8.09 -2.06 -0.63
CA ILE A 56 -6.63 -1.91 -0.66
C ILE A 56 -6.03 -2.11 0.73
N ALA A 57 -6.62 -1.52 1.78
CA ALA A 57 -6.18 -1.68 3.15
C ALA A 57 -6.30 -3.14 3.62
N GLU A 58 -7.41 -3.82 3.31
CA GLU A 58 -7.61 -5.24 3.60
C GLU A 58 -6.55 -6.11 2.92
N ARG A 59 -6.29 -5.90 1.62
CA ARG A 59 -5.25 -6.62 0.88
C ARG A 59 -3.85 -6.34 1.42
N TYR A 60 -3.56 -5.09 1.77
CA TYR A 60 -2.28 -4.72 2.38
C TYR A 60 -2.05 -5.45 3.71
N ALA A 61 -3.10 -5.55 4.54
CA ALA A 61 -3.05 -6.28 5.80
C ALA A 61 -2.83 -7.79 5.62
N GLN A 62 -3.32 -8.39 4.51
CA GLN A 62 -3.08 -9.80 4.17
C GLN A 62 -1.62 -10.08 3.73
N GLY A 63 -0.85 -9.05 3.41
CA GLY A 63 0.54 -9.20 2.98
C GLY A 63 0.67 -9.81 1.57
N LEU A 64 1.87 -10.27 1.23
CA LEU A 64 2.16 -10.84 -0.09
C LEU A 64 1.33 -12.10 -0.41
N HIS A 65 0.96 -12.89 0.60
CA HIS A 65 0.15 -14.10 0.43
C HIS A 65 -1.30 -13.81 0.01
N GLY A 66 -1.81 -12.59 0.22
CA GLY A 66 -3.12 -12.16 -0.29
C GLY A 66 -3.09 -11.70 -1.74
N VAL A 67 -1.89 -11.62 -2.34
CA VAL A 67 -1.66 -10.97 -3.65
C VAL A 67 -0.99 -11.92 -4.64
N LEU A 68 -0.04 -12.72 -4.19
CA LEU A 68 0.77 -13.63 -5.00
C LEU A 68 0.43 -15.08 -4.68
N ASP A 69 0.44 -15.93 -5.71
CA ASP A 69 0.34 -17.38 -5.52
C ASP A 69 1.65 -17.98 -4.97
N GLN A 70 1.61 -19.26 -4.62
CA GLN A 70 2.73 -19.94 -3.98
C GLN A 70 3.98 -20.02 -4.86
N GLU A 71 3.83 -20.11 -6.19
CA GLU A 71 4.96 -20.17 -7.12
C GLU A 71 5.61 -18.78 -7.25
N ALA A 72 4.80 -17.75 -7.42
CA ALA A 72 5.23 -16.36 -7.48
C ALA A 72 5.92 -15.91 -6.19
N ILE A 73 5.45 -16.37 -5.02
CA ILE A 73 6.09 -16.09 -3.73
C ILE A 73 7.47 -16.71 -3.66
N LYS A 74 7.64 -17.95 -4.13
CA LYS A 74 8.97 -18.59 -4.13
C LYS A 74 9.94 -17.81 -5.03
N LEU A 75 9.50 -17.43 -6.23
CA LEU A 75 10.31 -16.61 -7.13
C LEU A 75 10.64 -15.24 -6.51
N TRP A 76 9.68 -14.63 -5.82
CA TRP A 76 9.88 -13.38 -5.11
C TRP A 76 10.91 -13.51 -3.99
N ASP A 77 10.85 -14.59 -3.21
CA ASP A 77 11.80 -14.86 -2.13
C ASP A 77 13.22 -15.03 -2.65
N ASP A 78 13.39 -15.74 -3.77
CA ASP A 78 14.68 -15.91 -4.43
C ASP A 78 15.22 -14.55 -4.92
N LEU A 79 14.38 -13.72 -5.55
CA LEU A 79 14.76 -12.38 -6.01
C LEU A 79 15.09 -11.44 -4.85
N TYR A 80 14.32 -11.48 -3.77
CA TYR A 80 14.57 -10.67 -2.57
C TYR A 80 15.92 -11.01 -1.97
N ASN A 81 16.23 -12.31 -1.81
CA ASN A 81 17.49 -12.77 -1.24
C ASN A 81 18.68 -12.43 -2.14
N LEU A 82 18.52 -12.58 -3.47
CA LEU A 82 19.54 -12.18 -4.43
C LEU A 82 19.80 -10.67 -4.37
N THR A 83 18.75 -9.86 -4.26
CA THR A 83 18.85 -8.41 -4.13
C THR A 83 19.54 -8.01 -2.84
N ASP A 84 19.15 -8.59 -1.68
CA ASP A 84 19.77 -8.30 -0.40
C ASP A 84 21.28 -8.63 -0.43
N SER A 85 21.63 -9.80 -0.95
CA SER A 85 23.02 -10.23 -1.16
C SER A 85 23.81 -9.27 -2.06
N TYR A 86 23.21 -8.86 -3.19
CA TYR A 86 23.83 -7.89 -4.10
C TYR A 86 24.05 -6.52 -3.45
N THR A 87 23.18 -6.13 -2.52
CA THR A 87 23.26 -4.88 -1.76
C THR A 87 24.02 -5.00 -0.44
N ASP A 88 24.86 -6.03 -0.27
CA ASP A 88 25.65 -6.29 0.94
C ASP A 88 24.81 -6.33 2.23
N GLY A 89 23.59 -6.87 2.16
CA GLY A 89 22.70 -7.01 3.30
C GLY A 89 21.99 -5.72 3.71
N TRP A 90 21.82 -4.74 2.81
CA TRP A 90 21.13 -3.49 3.09
C TRP A 90 19.69 -3.71 3.61
N LEU A 91 18.92 -4.61 2.98
CA LEU A 91 17.52 -4.85 3.34
C LEU A 91 17.41 -5.55 4.70
N SER A 92 18.22 -6.58 4.93
CA SER A 92 18.25 -7.29 6.21
C SER A 92 18.72 -6.38 7.35
N SER A 93 19.74 -5.55 7.11
CA SER A 93 20.22 -4.56 8.08
C SER A 93 19.14 -3.54 8.45
N ALA A 94 18.48 -2.94 7.45
CA ALA A 94 17.39 -1.98 7.69
C ALA A 94 16.24 -2.62 8.48
N ARG A 95 15.82 -3.84 8.11
CA ARG A 95 14.78 -4.58 8.83
C ARG A 95 15.17 -4.87 10.28
N SER A 96 16.43 -5.19 10.56
CA SER A 96 16.90 -5.45 11.93
C SER A 96 16.75 -4.23 12.84
N ILE A 97 16.95 -3.02 12.30
CA ILE A 97 16.79 -1.76 13.04
C ILE A 97 15.31 -1.45 13.25
N LEU A 98 14.49 -1.62 12.21
CA LEU A 98 13.05 -1.33 12.28
C LEU A 98 12.32 -2.27 13.25
N ALA A 99 12.74 -3.54 13.34
CA ALA A 99 12.17 -4.52 14.26
C ALA A 99 12.40 -4.17 15.75
N GLN A 100 13.33 -3.28 16.07
CA GLN A 100 13.60 -2.85 17.45
C GLN A 100 12.67 -1.73 17.94
N ARG A 101 11.81 -1.18 17.08
CA ARG A 101 10.95 -0.04 17.40
C ARG A 101 9.49 -0.47 17.54
N CYS A 102 8.76 0.17 18.44
CA CYS A 102 7.33 -0.12 18.67
C CYS A 102 6.41 0.53 17.63
N VAL A 103 6.84 1.66 17.05
CA VAL A 103 6.11 2.41 16.01
C VAL A 103 7.12 2.88 14.98
N ASN A 104 6.78 2.67 13.71
CA ASN A 104 7.61 3.03 12.57
C ASN A 104 6.70 3.70 11.53
N VAL A 105 7.09 4.91 11.10
CA VAL A 105 6.33 5.72 10.14
C VAL A 105 7.20 5.97 8.92
N LEU A 106 6.63 5.76 7.73
CA LEU A 106 7.26 6.02 6.45
C LEU A 106 6.59 7.24 5.80
N VAL A 107 7.37 8.29 5.53
CA VAL A 107 6.94 9.44 4.73
C VAL A 107 7.73 9.43 3.42
N THR A 108 7.03 9.32 2.29
CA THR A 108 7.63 9.14 0.96
C THR A 108 7.08 10.14 -0.06
N SER A 109 7.88 10.50 -1.06
CA SER A 109 7.48 11.43 -2.14
C SER A 109 6.81 10.74 -3.32
N GLY A 110 6.62 9.42 -3.27
CA GLY A 110 5.85 8.70 -4.28
C GLY A 110 4.38 8.60 -3.88
N ALA A 111 3.51 8.42 -4.88
CA ALA A 111 2.10 8.12 -4.68
C ALA A 111 1.91 6.96 -3.67
N LEU A 112 0.80 7.01 -2.94
CA LEU A 112 0.51 6.12 -1.83
C LEU A 112 0.43 4.66 -2.29
N ILE A 113 -0.34 4.36 -3.33
CA ILE A 113 -0.57 2.98 -3.78
C ILE A 113 0.72 2.29 -4.23
N PRO A 114 1.56 2.87 -5.11
CA PRO A 114 2.87 2.29 -5.42
C PRO A 114 3.78 2.18 -4.20
N SER A 115 3.66 3.09 -3.24
CA SER A 115 4.47 3.06 -2.01
C SER A 115 4.07 1.91 -1.07
N LEU A 116 2.77 1.65 -0.92
CA LEU A 116 2.26 0.49 -0.19
C LEU A 116 2.71 -0.82 -0.86
N VAL A 117 2.58 -0.92 -2.18
CA VAL A 117 3.02 -2.12 -2.91
C VAL A 117 4.53 -2.34 -2.77
N LYS A 118 5.34 -1.28 -2.85
CA LYS A 118 6.78 -1.37 -2.53
C LYS A 118 6.99 -1.88 -1.10
N CYS A 119 6.24 -1.37 -0.12
CA CYS A 119 6.36 -1.86 1.25
C CYS A 119 6.03 -3.36 1.36
N LEU A 120 5.01 -3.86 0.67
CA LEU A 120 4.71 -5.29 0.62
C LEU A 120 5.88 -6.10 0.05
N LEU A 121 6.34 -5.71 -1.15
CA LEU A 121 7.43 -6.39 -1.83
C LEU A 121 8.70 -6.40 -0.96
N PHE A 122 9.12 -5.26 -0.43
CA PHE A 122 10.31 -5.15 0.40
C PHE A 122 10.16 -5.69 1.83
N ARG A 123 9.04 -6.33 2.17
CA ARG A 123 8.74 -6.91 3.49
C ARG A 123 8.76 -5.87 4.62
N LEU A 124 8.12 -4.74 4.33
CA LEU A 124 7.99 -3.52 5.12
C LEU A 124 6.50 -3.19 5.39
N ASN A 125 5.61 -4.19 5.39
CA ASN A 125 4.16 -3.98 5.44
C ASN A 125 3.57 -3.64 6.83
N ASN A 126 4.42 -3.57 7.87
CA ASN A 126 4.01 -3.24 9.24
C ASN A 126 4.21 -1.75 9.56
N TYR A 127 4.31 -0.89 8.55
CA TYR A 127 4.59 0.55 8.73
C TYR A 127 3.40 1.40 8.33
N ILE A 128 3.23 2.52 9.04
CA ILE A 128 2.25 3.54 8.68
C ILE A 128 2.87 4.35 7.53
N VAL A 129 2.21 4.37 6.37
CA VAL A 129 2.74 4.99 5.15
C VAL A 129 1.98 6.28 4.83
N TYR A 130 2.73 7.37 4.68
CA TYR A 130 2.26 8.66 4.22
C TYR A 130 2.89 9.02 2.87
N SER A 131 2.05 9.29 1.87
CA SER A 131 2.44 9.99 0.63
C SER A 131 2.54 11.49 0.90
N SER A 132 3.62 12.10 0.43
CA SER A 132 3.93 13.51 0.66
C SER A 132 3.61 14.43 -0.52
N ASP A 133 2.58 14.09 -1.29
CA ASP A 133 2.01 15.00 -2.31
C ASP A 133 1.54 16.33 -1.70
N VAL A 134 1.10 16.29 -0.44
CA VAL A 134 0.77 17.48 0.38
C VAL A 134 1.99 18.18 0.99
N GLY A 135 3.20 17.66 0.73
CA GLY A 135 4.47 18.09 1.31
C GLY A 135 4.84 17.36 2.61
N LYS A 136 6.14 17.06 2.78
CA LYS A 136 6.64 16.32 3.95
C LYS A 136 6.37 17.02 5.29
N ALA A 137 6.45 18.35 5.31
CA ALA A 137 6.17 19.13 6.51
C ALA A 137 4.72 18.96 6.98
N GLN A 138 3.78 18.89 6.03
CA GLN A 138 2.38 18.63 6.32
C GLN A 138 2.18 17.22 6.86
N CYS A 139 2.80 16.19 6.25
CA CYS A 139 2.76 14.82 6.76
C CYS A 139 3.27 14.74 8.21
N PHE A 140 4.36 15.43 8.54
CA PHE A 140 4.89 15.45 9.91
C PHE A 140 3.98 16.16 10.91
N SER A 141 3.09 17.05 10.48
CA SER A 141 2.10 17.66 11.38
C SER A 141 0.92 16.74 11.72
N TRP A 142 0.74 15.65 10.96
CA TRP A 142 -0.31 14.65 11.18
C TRP A 142 0.13 13.43 12.01
N ILE A 143 1.43 13.30 12.26
CA ILE A 143 2.04 12.22 13.05
C ILE A 143 2.19 12.68 14.50
#